data_AF-A0A933YEX7-F1
#
_entry.id   AF-A0A933YEX7-F1
#
_cell.length_a   1.000
_cell.length_b   1.000
_cell.length_c   1.000
_cell.angle_alpha   90.00
_cell.angle_beta   90.00
_cell.angle_gamma   90.00
#
_symmetry.space_group_name_H-M   'P 1'
#
loop_
_entity.id
_entity.type
_entity.pdbx_description
1 polymer ?
#
loop_
_entity_poly.entity_id
_entity_poly.type
_entity_poly.pdbx_seq_one_letter_code
_entity_poly.pdbx_strand_id
1 'polypeptide(L)'
;MTSRTLANRIANFMLSKKAQNVVIADLRKVTPTADFFVICSADSDTQVKAIADAVQEGTAGIGSPVWKYEGYQALQWVLLDFVDVVAHVFYKEARSFYNLERLWGDARLKHVSDEGEREVGRELRKTTARRHSARKKSLSARKSE
;
A
#
# COMPACT_ATOMS: atom_id res chain seq x y z
N MET A 1 -12.88 6.79 3.51
CA MET A 1 -11.41 6.60 3.47
C MET A 1 -10.90 7.20 2.16
N THR A 2 -9.70 7.79 2.11
CA THR A 2 -9.16 8.32 0.83
C THR A 2 -8.46 7.21 0.03
N SER A 3 -8.45 7.32 -1.31
CA SER A 3 -7.77 6.37 -2.21
C SER A 3 -6.30 6.17 -1.86
N ARG A 4 -5.57 7.25 -1.55
CA ARG A 4 -4.18 7.18 -1.06
C ARG A 4 -4.04 6.41 0.24
N THR A 5 -4.95 6.59 1.19
CA THR A 5 -4.92 5.86 2.47
C THR A 5 -5.19 4.37 2.22
N LEU A 6 -6.16 4.06 1.38
CA LEU A 6 -6.50 2.68 1.00
C LEU A 6 -5.32 2.00 0.31
N ALA A 7 -4.64 2.66 -0.64
CA ALA A 7 -3.46 2.13 -1.31
C ALA A 7 -2.32 1.76 -0.34
N ASN A 8 -2.06 2.61 0.68
CA ASN A 8 -1.06 2.28 1.70
C ASN A 8 -1.52 1.11 2.59
N ARG A 9 -2.81 1.03 2.95
CA ARG A 9 -3.35 -0.11 3.72
C ARG A 9 -3.21 -1.42 2.94
N ILE A 10 -3.53 -1.42 1.65
CA ILE A 10 -3.38 -2.59 0.76
C ILE A 10 -1.90 -3.02 0.72
N ALA A 11 -0.97 -2.09 0.50
CA ALA A 11 0.46 -2.39 0.50
C ALA A 11 0.91 -3.05 1.81
N ASN A 12 0.40 -2.59 2.95
CA ASN A 12 0.70 -3.18 4.25
C ASN A 12 0.14 -4.60 4.41
N PHE A 13 -1.08 -4.86 3.93
CA PHE A 13 -1.64 -6.21 3.93
C PHE A 13 -0.82 -7.16 3.05
N MET A 14 -0.32 -6.68 1.90
CA MET A 14 0.62 -7.45 1.07
C MET A 14 1.92 -7.76 1.82
N LEU A 15 2.55 -6.76 2.45
CA LEU A 15 3.77 -6.93 3.23
C LEU A 15 3.57 -7.88 4.43
N SER A 16 2.39 -7.88 5.06
CA SER A 16 2.07 -8.81 6.15
C SER A 16 2.16 -10.29 5.75
N LYS A 17 2.08 -10.57 4.44
CA LYS A 17 2.24 -11.91 3.83
C LYS A 17 3.57 -12.06 3.09
N LYS A 18 4.55 -11.23 3.44
CA LYS A 18 5.92 -11.22 2.89
C LYS A 18 5.96 -11.06 1.37
N ALA A 19 5.00 -10.31 0.81
CA ALA A 19 5.00 -9.99 -0.61
C ALA A 19 6.28 -9.25 -1.00
N GLN A 20 6.80 -9.56 -2.18
CA GLN A 20 8.02 -8.98 -2.73
C GLN A 20 7.70 -7.84 -3.68
N ASN A 21 8.64 -6.91 -3.86
CA ASN A 21 8.54 -5.82 -4.85
C ASN A 21 7.20 -5.08 -4.80
N VAL A 22 6.77 -4.69 -3.59
CA VAL A 22 5.53 -3.94 -3.38
C VAL A 22 5.71 -2.51 -3.86
N VAL A 23 4.87 -2.08 -4.80
CA VAL A 23 4.92 -0.77 -5.44
C VAL A 23 3.54 -0.15 -5.43
N ILE A 24 3.46 1.14 -5.10
CA ILE A 24 2.27 1.97 -5.32
C ILE A 24 2.54 2.86 -6.53
N ALA A 25 1.71 2.76 -7.56
CA ALA A 25 1.76 3.62 -8.75
C ALA A 25 0.66 4.68 -8.67
N ASP A 26 1.02 5.97 -8.75
CA ASP A 26 0.07 7.10 -8.80
C ASP A 26 -0.36 7.37 -10.25
N LEU A 27 -1.59 6.99 -10.58
CA LEU A 27 -2.14 7.00 -11.94
C LEU A 27 -2.93 8.26 -12.29
N ARG A 28 -3.19 9.13 -11.32
CA ARG A 28 -4.06 10.32 -11.48
C ARG A 28 -3.61 11.31 -12.56
N LYS A 29 -2.38 11.19 -13.05
CA LYS A 29 -1.81 11.97 -14.16
C LYS A 29 -1.58 11.16 -15.44
N VAL A 30 -1.93 9.88 -15.43
CA VAL A 30 -1.68 8.91 -16.50
C VAL A 30 -3.01 8.45 -17.10
N THR A 31 -3.99 8.10 -16.28
CA THR A 31 -5.29 7.59 -16.72
C THR A 31 -6.41 7.98 -15.76
N PRO A 32 -7.65 8.21 -16.25
CA PRO A 32 -8.81 8.43 -15.39
C PRO A 32 -9.40 7.15 -14.79
N THR A 33 -8.91 5.95 -15.14
CA THR A 33 -9.51 4.67 -14.74
C THR A 33 -9.44 4.40 -13.24
N ALA A 34 -8.34 4.75 -12.59
CA ALA A 34 -8.12 4.57 -11.15
C ALA A 34 -7.11 5.59 -10.64
N ASP A 35 -7.13 5.89 -9.34
CA ASP A 35 -6.16 6.79 -8.71
C ASP A 35 -4.81 6.10 -8.48
N PHE A 36 -4.84 4.85 -8.03
CA PHE A 36 -3.63 4.09 -7.66
C PHE A 36 -3.68 2.64 -8.09
N PHE A 37 -2.55 2.11 -8.54
CA PHE A 37 -2.29 0.68 -8.50
C PHE A 37 -1.40 0.33 -7.32
N VAL A 38 -1.65 -0.82 -6.71
CA VAL A 38 -0.75 -1.43 -5.73
C VAL A 38 -0.33 -2.79 -6.26
N ILE A 39 0.95 -2.99 -6.51
CA ILE A 39 1.46 -4.14 -7.25
C ILE A 39 2.46 -4.87 -6.37
N CYS A 40 2.37 -6.20 -6.29
CA CYS A 40 3.36 -7.02 -5.62
C CYS A 40 3.64 -8.33 -6.36
N SER A 41 4.72 -8.99 -5.95
CA SER A 41 5.14 -10.32 -6.40
C SER A 41 5.07 -11.34 -5.28
N ALA A 42 4.79 -12.58 -5.64
CA ALA A 42 4.81 -13.74 -4.77
C ALA A 42 5.64 -14.87 -5.39
N ASP A 43 6.21 -15.72 -4.53
CA ASP A 43 7.09 -16.83 -4.89
C ASP A 43 6.34 -18.16 -5.12
N SER A 44 5.04 -18.23 -4.84
CA SER A 44 4.21 -19.42 -5.07
C SER A 44 2.72 -19.07 -5.19
N ASP A 45 1.94 -19.93 -5.83
CA ASP A 45 0.48 -19.82 -5.92
C ASP A 45 -0.17 -19.73 -4.52
N THR A 46 0.32 -20.51 -3.56
CA THR A 46 -0.14 -20.44 -2.16
C THR A 46 0.08 -19.05 -1.57
N GLN A 47 1.22 -18.43 -1.86
CA GLN A 47 1.49 -17.07 -1.39
C GLN A 47 0.66 -16.03 -2.13
N VAL A 48 0.44 -16.16 -3.44
CA VAL A 48 -0.49 -15.28 -4.19
C VAL A 48 -1.86 -15.30 -3.54
N LYS A 49 -2.41 -16.49 -3.28
CA LYS A 49 -3.70 -16.63 -2.60
C LYS A 49 -3.67 -16.00 -1.21
N ALA A 50 -2.65 -16.29 -0.41
CA ALA A 50 -2.54 -15.75 0.96
C ALA A 50 -2.46 -14.21 0.98
N ILE A 51 -1.76 -13.60 0.03
CA ILE A 51 -1.69 -12.13 -0.12
C ILE A 51 -3.06 -11.59 -0.52
N ALA A 52 -3.71 -12.16 -1.54
CA ALA A 52 -5.00 -11.70 -2.02
C ALA A 52 -6.08 -11.79 -0.93
N ASP A 53 -6.14 -12.92 -0.21
CA ASP A 53 -7.03 -13.11 0.93
C ASP A 53 -6.77 -12.06 2.03
N ALA A 54 -5.50 -11.81 2.38
CA ALA A 54 -5.16 -10.81 3.39
C ALA A 54 -5.56 -9.39 3.00
N VAL A 55 -5.43 -9.03 1.73
CA VAL A 55 -5.90 -7.74 1.21
C VAL A 55 -7.43 -7.70 1.28
N GLN A 56 -8.12 -8.73 0.83
CA GLN A 56 -9.59 -8.79 0.84
C GLN A 56 -10.15 -8.69 2.27
N GLU A 57 -9.68 -9.53 3.19
CA GLU A 57 -10.13 -9.55 4.59
C GLU A 57 -9.75 -8.26 5.32
N GLY A 58 -8.50 -7.80 5.14
CA GLY A 58 -7.99 -6.60 5.79
C GLY A 58 -8.71 -5.33 5.35
N THR A 59 -9.02 -5.21 4.06
CA THR A 59 -9.76 -4.06 3.52
C THR A 59 -11.24 -4.09 3.89
N ALA A 60 -11.87 -5.28 3.91
CA ALA A 60 -13.22 -5.44 4.44
C ALA A 60 -13.31 -5.04 5.93
N GLY A 61 -12.34 -5.45 6.75
CA GLY A 61 -12.27 -5.11 8.18
C GLY A 61 -12.10 -3.62 8.49
N ILE A 62 -11.68 -2.80 7.52
CA ILE A 62 -11.58 -1.34 7.65
C ILE A 62 -12.68 -0.59 6.88
N GLY A 63 -13.73 -1.29 6.46
CA GLY A 63 -14.90 -0.71 5.79
C GLY A 63 -14.66 -0.35 4.32
N SER A 64 -13.81 -1.08 3.62
CA SER A 64 -13.51 -0.89 2.19
C SER A 64 -13.46 -2.25 1.46
N PRO A 65 -14.58 -2.98 1.36
CA PRO A 65 -14.60 -4.29 0.74
C PRO A 65 -14.21 -4.23 -0.74
N VAL A 66 -13.67 -5.34 -1.25
CA VAL A 66 -13.36 -5.52 -2.68
C VAL A 66 -14.65 -5.39 -3.50
N TRP A 67 -14.63 -4.59 -4.56
CA TRP A 67 -15.75 -4.44 -5.48
C TRP A 67 -15.81 -5.60 -6.47
N LYS A 68 -14.68 -5.95 -7.06
CA LYS A 68 -14.55 -7.05 -8.02
C LYS A 68 -13.20 -7.74 -7.87
N TYR A 69 -13.16 -9.05 -8.11
CA TYR A 69 -11.91 -9.79 -8.17
C TYR A 69 -11.84 -10.70 -9.40
N GLU A 70 -10.63 -10.92 -9.90
CA GLU A 70 -10.35 -11.77 -11.05
C GLU A 70 -9.08 -12.60 -10.83
N GLY A 71 -8.96 -13.73 -11.54
CA GLY A 71 -7.72 -14.54 -11.56
C GLY A 71 -7.48 -15.47 -10.36
N TYR A 72 -8.40 -15.51 -9.39
CA TYR A 72 -8.29 -16.38 -8.19
C TYR A 72 -8.17 -17.88 -8.47
N GLN A 73 -8.66 -18.35 -9.62
CA GLN A 73 -8.57 -19.77 -9.99
C GLN A 73 -7.18 -20.16 -10.49
N ALA A 74 -6.51 -19.28 -11.23
CA ALA A 74 -5.22 -19.56 -11.83
C ALA A 74 -4.05 -19.15 -10.94
N LEU A 75 -4.23 -18.17 -10.05
CA LEU A 75 -3.23 -17.64 -9.11
C LEU A 75 -1.93 -17.11 -9.75
N GLN A 76 -1.83 -17.07 -11.08
CA GLN A 76 -0.71 -16.46 -11.79
C GLN A 76 -0.75 -14.92 -11.70
N TRP A 77 -1.96 -14.36 -11.71
CA TRP A 77 -2.22 -12.94 -11.55
C TRP A 77 -3.62 -12.78 -10.98
N VAL A 78 -3.69 -12.24 -9.76
CA VAL A 78 -4.95 -11.90 -9.10
C VAL A 78 -5.11 -10.38 -9.11
N LEU A 79 -6.30 -9.93 -9.50
CA LEU A 79 -6.70 -8.53 -9.51
C LEU A 79 -7.80 -8.32 -8.47
N LEU A 80 -7.65 -7.29 -7.63
CA LEU A 80 -8.65 -6.84 -6.67
C LEU A 80 -8.97 -5.37 -6.95
N ASP A 81 -10.22 -5.12 -7.34
CA ASP A 81 -10.70 -3.81 -7.72
C ASP A 81 -11.46 -3.17 -6.54
N PHE A 82 -11.10 -1.93 -6.21
CA PHE A 82 -11.75 -1.07 -5.21
C PHE A 82 -12.27 0.24 -5.81
N VAL A 83 -12.50 0.28 -7.12
CA VAL A 83 -12.88 1.45 -7.92
C VAL A 83 -11.74 2.47 -8.05
N ASP A 84 -11.35 3.11 -6.95
CA ASP A 84 -10.29 4.13 -6.96
C ASP A 84 -8.88 3.53 -6.85
N VAL A 85 -8.78 2.29 -6.37
CA VAL A 85 -7.50 1.59 -6.16
C VAL A 85 -7.61 0.18 -6.72
N VAL A 86 -6.60 -0.28 -7.46
CA VAL A 86 -6.55 -1.66 -7.96
C VAL A 86 -5.29 -2.37 -7.45
N ALA A 87 -5.49 -3.48 -6.76
CA ALA A 87 -4.40 -4.31 -6.26
C ALA A 87 -4.08 -5.43 -7.27
N HIS A 88 -2.81 -5.58 -7.59
CA HIS A 88 -2.27 -6.61 -8.48
C HIS A 88 -1.33 -7.51 -7.70
N VAL A 89 -1.69 -8.78 -7.57
CA VAL A 89 -0.87 -9.81 -6.93
C VAL A 89 -0.38 -10.76 -8.01
N PHE A 90 0.90 -10.69 -8.34
CA PHE A 90 1.49 -11.53 -9.37
C PHE A 90 2.28 -12.69 -8.78
N TYR A 91 2.22 -13.84 -9.44
CA TYR A 91 3.30 -14.81 -9.39
C TYR A 91 4.54 -14.23 -10.09
N LYS A 92 5.73 -14.36 -9.51
CA LYS A 92 6.92 -13.61 -9.95
C LYS A 92 7.31 -13.88 -11.42
N GLU A 93 7.15 -15.11 -11.89
CA GLU A 93 7.41 -15.52 -13.27
C GLU A 93 6.41 -14.86 -14.23
N ALA A 94 5.13 -14.85 -13.85
CA ALA A 94 4.07 -14.20 -14.63
C ALA A 94 4.29 -12.68 -14.74
N ARG A 95 4.66 -12.01 -13.63
CA ARG A 95 4.96 -10.56 -13.63
C ARG A 95 6.03 -10.20 -14.66
N SER A 96 7.10 -11.01 -14.69
CA SER A 96 8.25 -10.82 -15.56
C SER A 96 7.91 -11.09 -17.03
N PHE A 97 7.13 -12.14 -17.29
CA PHE A 97 6.69 -12.52 -18.62
C PHE A 97 5.78 -11.47 -19.27
N TYR A 98 4.73 -11.04 -18.57
CA TYR A 98 3.78 -10.07 -19.14
C TYR A 98 4.30 -8.64 -19.17
N ASN A 99 5.21 -8.29 -18.26
CA ASN A 99 5.86 -6.96 -18.19
C ASN A 99 4.88 -5.78 -18.30
N LEU A 100 3.68 -5.96 -17.72
CA LEU A 100 2.56 -5.02 -17.86
C LEU A 100 2.85 -3.65 -17.25
N GLU A 101 3.87 -3.56 -16.38
CA GLU A 101 4.34 -2.31 -15.79
C GLU A 101 4.75 -1.26 -16.81
N ARG A 102 5.06 -1.66 -18.03
CA ARG A 102 5.29 -0.73 -19.14
C ARG A 102 4.05 0.07 -19.53
N LEU A 103 2.84 -0.51 -19.37
CA LEU A 103 1.58 0.14 -19.75
C LEU A 103 1.26 1.35 -18.87
N TRP A 104 1.76 1.37 -17.64
CA TRP A 104 1.63 2.49 -16.70
C TRP A 104 3.00 3.08 -16.31
N GLY A 105 3.99 2.95 -17.19
CA GLY A 105 5.38 3.37 -16.93
C GLY A 105 5.55 4.86 -16.63
N ASP A 106 4.61 5.70 -17.09
CA ASP A 106 4.59 7.14 -16.81
C ASP A 106 4.06 7.48 -15.40
N ALA A 107 3.55 6.49 -14.67
CA ALA A 107 3.06 6.67 -13.31
C ALA A 107 4.20 6.93 -12.34
N ARG A 108 3.94 7.77 -11.33
CA ARG A 108 4.91 7.96 -10.24
C ARG A 108 4.89 6.73 -9.34
N LEU A 109 5.99 6.00 -9.32
CA LEU A 109 6.14 4.79 -8.52
C LEU A 109 6.72 5.10 -7.13
N LYS A 110 6.15 4.47 -6.11
CA LYS A 110 6.67 4.45 -4.75
C LYS A 110 6.88 2.99 -4.33
N HIS A 111 8.12 2.59 -4.15
CA HIS A 111 8.44 1.30 -3.54
C HIS A 111 8.11 1.32 -2.04
N VAL A 112 7.48 0.26 -1.57
CA VAL A 112 7.09 0.09 -0.17
C VAL A 112 7.87 -1.10 0.39
N SER A 113 8.60 -0.86 1.47
CA SER A 113 9.33 -1.89 2.23
C SER A 113 8.88 -1.85 3.69
N ASP A 114 9.10 -2.95 4.41
CA ASP A 114 8.87 -3.04 5.87
C ASP A 114 9.62 -1.96 6.67
N GLU A 115 10.68 -1.38 6.11
CA GLU A 115 11.46 -0.32 6.74
C GLU A 115 10.76 1.05 6.68
N GLY A 116 9.94 1.28 5.66
CA GLY A 116 9.24 2.55 5.44
C GLY A 116 8.22 2.88 6.52
N GLU A 117 7.53 1.88 7.09
CA GLU A 117 6.63 2.10 8.23
C GLU A 117 7.40 2.40 9.53
N ARG A 118 8.55 1.76 9.74
CA ARG A 118 9.40 2.01 10.91
C ARG A 118 9.93 3.44 10.89
N GLU A 119 10.25 3.96 9.71
CA GLU A 119 10.74 5.33 9.55
C GLU A 119 9.64 6.38 9.71
N VAL A 120 8.47 6.19 9.09
CA VAL A 120 7.31 7.08 9.27
C VAL A 120 6.83 7.07 10.74
N GLY A 121 6.74 5.90 11.36
CA GLY A 121 6.43 5.75 12.78
C GLY A 121 7.46 6.41 13.70
N ARG A 122 8.75 6.37 13.35
CA ARG A 122 9.83 7.10 14.04
C ARG A 122 9.69 8.62 13.86
N GLU A 123 9.37 9.09 12.65
CA GLU A 123 9.24 10.51 12.30
C GLU A 123 8.05 11.18 13.03
N LEU A 124 6.90 10.50 13.07
CA LEU A 124 5.69 10.93 13.81
C LEU A 124 5.91 10.97 15.32
N ARG A 125 6.65 10.00 15.87
CA ARG A 125 7.04 10.00 17.29
C ARG A 125 7.99 11.16 17.61
N LYS A 126 8.95 11.48 16.73
CA LYS A 126 9.87 12.62 16.89
C LYS A 126 9.16 13.98 16.82
N THR A 127 8.23 14.17 15.89
CA THR A 127 7.47 15.43 15.75
C THR A 127 6.54 15.67 16.93
N THR A 128 5.89 14.63 17.43
CA THR A 128 5.03 14.71 18.63
C THR A 128 5.85 15.02 19.88
N ALA A 129 7.02 14.38 20.04
CA ALA A 129 7.94 14.65 21.15
C ALA A 129 8.48 16.09 21.13
N ARG A 130 8.81 16.64 19.95
CA ARG A 130 9.24 18.05 19.80
C ARG A 130 8.13 19.04 20.17
N ARG A 131 6.88 18.79 19.79
CA ARG A 131 5.72 19.63 20.18
C ARG A 131 5.48 19.62 21.70
N HIS A 132 5.64 18.47 22.35
CA HIS A 132 5.45 18.36 23.80
C HIS A 132 6.58 19.05 24.59
N SER A 133 7.82 18.99 24.09
CA SER A 133 8.97 19.69 24.67
C SER A 133 8.87 21.22 24.50
N ALA A 134 8.46 21.70 23.32
CA ALA A 134 8.27 23.13 23.05
C ALA A 134 7.19 23.76 23.94
N ARG A 135 6.07 23.05 24.16
CA ARG A 135 4.96 23.52 25.01
C ARG A 135 5.33 23.58 26.50
N LYS A 136 6.18 22.67 26.98
CA LYS A 136 6.67 22.67 28.38
C LYS A 136 7.63 23.85 28.65
N LYS A 137 8.49 24.19 27.69
CA LYS A 137 9.38 25.36 27.78
C LYS A 137 8.61 26.69 27.77
N SER A 138 7.57 26.84 26.95
CA SER A 138 6.77 28.08 26.91
C SER A 138 5.91 28.30 28.16
N LEU A 139 5.46 27.23 28.82
CA LEU A 139 4.69 27.31 30.08
C LEU A 139 5.59 27.62 31.28
N SER A 140 6.85 27.20 31.26
CA SER A 140 7.84 27.51 32.29
C SER A 140 8.29 28.98 32.26
N ALA A 141 8.36 29.59 31.07
CA ALA A 141 8.82 30.97 30.91
C ALA A 141 7.79 32.03 31.36
N ARG A 142 6.49 31.68 31.38
CA ARG A 142 5.40 32.57 31.79
C ARG A 142 5.10 32.57 33.30
N LYS A 143 5.82 31.76 34.08
CA LYS A 143 5.59 31.59 35.52
C LYS A 143 6.67 32.26 36.38
N SER A 144 7.58 33.01 35.74
CA SER A 144 8.74 33.68 36.32
C SER A 144 8.73 35.20 36.12
N GLU A 145 7.60 35.77 35.70
CA GLU A 145 7.27 37.20 35.74
C GLU A 145 6.09 37.39 36.70
#